data_AF-A0A7S2NGZ1-F1
#
_entry.id   AF-A0A7S2NGZ1-F1
#
_cell.length_a   1.000
_cell.length_b   1.000
_cell.length_c   1.000
_cell.angle_alpha   90.00
_cell.angle_beta   90.00
_cell.angle_gamma   90.00
#
_symmetry.space_group_name_H-M   'P 1'
#
loop_
_entity.id
_entity.type
_entity.pdbx_description
1 polymer ?
#
loop_
_entity_poly.entity_id
_entity_poly.type
_entity_poly.pdbx_seq_one_letter_code
_entity_poly.pdbx_strand_id
1 'polypeptide(L)'
;EFSQRRALKTPFIGCGDVLSYVEAEEHLQSHGVDSIMIGRGALMKPWLFTEMADRRHWDISASERLDLVRDFVGFGLDHWGADARGVETTRRFLLEWLSFTCRYVPIGLLEAMPPKINWRPRPYVGRNDLETKLSSQSAKDWIEISEMLLGKVPDGFCFMPKHKSASYEAPSS
;
A
#
# COMPACT_ATOMS: atom_id res chain seq x y z
N GLU A 1 9.92 -13.40 53.84
CA GLU A 1 10.52 -13.83 52.57
C GLU A 1 10.06 -12.91 51.44
N PHE A 2 11.00 -12.15 50.89
CA PHE A 2 10.81 -11.26 49.75
C PHE A 2 10.59 -12.09 48.47
N SER A 3 9.34 -12.42 48.15
CA SER A 3 8.99 -12.84 46.80
C SER A 3 8.87 -11.58 45.94
N GLN A 4 10.00 -11.14 45.38
CA GLN A 4 10.08 -10.10 44.36
C GLN A 4 9.05 -10.36 43.26
N ARG A 5 7.92 -9.65 43.29
CA ARG A 5 7.14 -9.39 42.08
C ARG A 5 8.03 -8.54 41.19
N ARG A 6 8.71 -9.17 40.23
CA ARG A 6 9.31 -8.47 39.07
C ARG A 6 8.22 -7.54 38.54
N ALA A 7 8.40 -6.22 38.68
CA ALA A 7 7.51 -5.26 38.05
C ALA A 7 7.54 -5.57 36.54
N LEU A 8 6.42 -6.07 35.99
CA LEU A 8 6.31 -6.32 34.57
C LEU A 8 6.50 -4.97 33.86
N LYS A 9 7.56 -4.84 33.05
CA LYS A 9 7.80 -3.67 32.22
C LYS A 9 6.60 -3.51 31.28
N THR A 10 5.92 -2.37 31.34
CA THR A 10 4.83 -2.05 30.39
C THR A 10 5.42 -1.95 28.98
N PRO A 11 4.91 -2.72 28.00
CA PRO A 11 5.41 -2.65 26.63
C PRO A 11 4.98 -1.34 25.95
N PHE A 12 5.90 -0.69 25.26
CA PHE A 12 5.66 0.49 24.44
C PHE A 12 5.71 0.14 22.95
N ILE A 13 4.67 0.52 22.22
CA ILE A 13 4.60 0.32 20.77
C ILE A 13 4.74 1.69 20.08
N GLY A 14 5.84 1.90 19.36
CA GLY A 14 6.05 3.10 18.56
C GLY A 14 5.13 3.11 17.33
N CYS A 15 4.58 4.26 16.96
CA CYS A 15 3.75 4.39 15.78
C CYS A 15 4.17 5.62 14.98
N GLY A 16 4.41 5.47 13.68
CA GLY A 16 4.68 6.59 12.79
C GLY A 16 5.59 6.24 11.63
N ASP A 17 5.14 6.59 10.42
CA ASP A 17 5.95 6.91 9.24
C ASP A 17 7.06 5.94 8.79
N VAL A 18 6.88 4.64 9.08
CA VAL A 18 7.74 3.57 8.54
C VAL A 18 7.33 3.21 7.11
N LEU A 19 8.24 3.38 6.14
CA LEU A 19 8.04 2.98 4.73
C LEU A 19 9.16 2.06 4.20
N SER A 20 10.17 1.78 5.02
CA SER A 20 11.30 0.90 4.70
C SER A 20 11.75 0.09 5.91
N TYR A 21 12.44 -1.03 5.66
CA TYR A 21 13.04 -1.83 6.74
C TYR A 21 14.09 -1.03 7.54
N VAL A 22 14.81 -0.11 6.89
CA VAL A 22 15.81 0.75 7.53
C VAL A 22 15.15 1.64 8.59
N GLU A 23 14.02 2.26 8.25
CA GLU A 23 13.26 3.07 9.21
C GLU A 23 12.66 2.22 10.33
N ALA A 24 12.18 1.01 10.01
CA ALA A 24 11.69 0.09 11.03
C ALA A 24 12.77 -0.24 12.07
N GLU A 25 13.99 -0.52 11.61
CA GLU A 25 15.15 -0.79 12.47
C GLU A 25 15.58 0.43 13.27
N GLU A 26 15.66 1.60 12.63
CA GLU A 26 15.98 2.87 13.30
C GLU A 26 14.98 3.17 14.42
N HIS A 27 13.68 2.96 14.17
CA HIS A 27 12.64 3.15 15.17
C HIS A 27 12.82 2.21 16.36
N LEU A 28 13.07 0.92 16.10
CA LEU A 28 13.30 -0.08 17.14
C LEU A 28 14.57 0.18 17.96
N GLN A 29 15.63 0.70 17.34
CA GLN A 29 16.92 0.94 18.01
C GLN A 29 16.97 2.27 18.78
N SER A 30 16.37 3.33 18.24
CA SER A 30 16.62 4.71 18.71
C SER A 30 15.53 5.28 19.62
N HIS A 31 14.34 4.68 19.67
CA HIS A 31 13.18 5.30 20.33
C HIS A 31 12.76 4.62 21.66
N GLY A 32 13.52 3.63 22.12
CA GLY A 32 13.24 2.94 23.39
C GLY A 32 11.89 2.20 23.41
N VAL A 33 11.38 1.82 22.24
CA VAL A 33 10.12 1.09 22.07
C VAL A 33 10.37 -0.43 22.07
N ASP A 34 9.40 -1.21 22.53
CA ASP A 34 9.46 -2.67 22.53
C ASP A 34 8.98 -3.27 21.19
N SER A 35 8.18 -2.53 20.43
CA SER A 35 7.74 -2.88 19.09
C SER A 35 7.30 -1.64 18.30
N ILE A 36 6.96 -1.83 17.02
CA ILE A 36 6.44 -0.78 16.14
C ILE A 36 5.11 -1.18 15.51
N MET A 37 4.25 -0.19 15.29
CA MET A 37 3.00 -0.29 14.55
C MET A 37 3.14 0.43 13.21
N ILE A 38 2.82 -0.29 12.12
CA ILE A 38 2.89 0.23 10.76
C ILE A 38 1.47 0.31 10.20
N GLY A 39 1.01 1.54 9.91
CA GLY A 39 -0.29 1.80 9.30
C GLY A 39 -0.17 2.05 7.80
N ARG A 40 -0.03 3.33 7.41
CA ARG A 40 0.03 3.77 6.01
C ARG A 40 1.10 3.06 5.17
N GLY A 41 2.26 2.78 5.76
CA GLY A 41 3.33 2.04 5.09
C GLY A 41 2.89 0.66 4.59
N ALA A 42 2.09 -0.05 5.37
CA ALA A 42 1.55 -1.36 5.00
C ALA A 42 0.51 -1.26 3.87
N LEU A 43 -0.27 -0.17 3.81
CA LEU A 43 -1.22 0.08 2.71
C LEU A 43 -0.51 0.44 1.42
N MET A 44 0.57 1.23 1.49
CA MET A 44 1.36 1.64 0.33
C MET A 44 2.26 0.52 -0.22
N LYS A 45 2.84 -0.28 0.69
CA LYS A 45 3.79 -1.35 0.41
C LYS A 45 3.47 -2.59 1.26
N PRO A 46 2.52 -3.45 0.85
CA PRO A 46 2.18 -4.67 1.58
C PRO A 46 3.37 -5.60 1.83
N TRP A 47 4.34 -5.63 0.90
CA TRP A 47 5.58 -6.40 1.01
C TRP A 47 6.63 -5.78 1.94
N LEU A 48 6.33 -4.64 2.59
CA LEU A 48 7.23 -4.02 3.58
C LEU A 48 7.59 -4.99 4.72
N PHE A 49 6.66 -5.88 5.10
CA PHE A 49 6.96 -6.91 6.09
C PHE A 49 7.99 -7.93 5.60
N THR A 50 7.99 -8.23 4.29
CA THR A 50 9.04 -9.07 3.69
C THR A 50 10.37 -8.33 3.64
N GLU A 51 10.38 -7.03 3.29
CA GLU A 51 11.61 -6.22 3.37
C GLU A 51 12.20 -6.21 4.78
N MET A 52 11.35 -6.14 5.82
CA MET A 52 11.75 -6.20 7.22
C MET A 52 12.29 -7.57 7.63
N ALA A 53 11.62 -8.65 7.23
CA ALA A 53 12.04 -10.01 7.54
C ALA A 53 13.39 -10.35 6.87
N ASP A 54 13.54 -9.95 5.60
CA ASP A 54 14.75 -10.22 4.81
C ASP A 54 15.85 -9.17 5.03
N ARG A 55 15.57 -8.08 5.75
CA ARG A 55 16.45 -6.92 5.95
C ARG A 55 17.03 -6.39 4.64
N ARG A 56 16.19 -6.27 3.62
CA ARG A 56 16.58 -5.78 2.29
C ARG A 56 15.50 -4.93 1.65
N HIS A 57 15.92 -4.08 0.74
CA HIS A 57 15.00 -3.43 -0.18
C HIS A 57 14.53 -4.44 -1.23
N TRP A 58 13.23 -4.42 -1.54
CA TRP A 58 12.68 -5.24 -2.61
C TRP A 58 12.18 -4.34 -3.73
N ASP A 59 12.90 -4.37 -4.86
CA ASP A 59 12.47 -3.76 -6.11
C ASP A 59 11.45 -4.68 -6.80
N ILE A 60 10.24 -4.75 -6.24
CA ILE A 60 9.15 -5.60 -6.72
C ILE A 60 8.75 -5.19 -8.15
N SER A 61 8.49 -6.17 -9.01
CA SER A 61 8.05 -5.93 -10.38
C SER A 61 6.57 -5.53 -10.46
N ALA A 62 6.18 -4.94 -11.59
CA ALA A 62 4.78 -4.62 -11.86
C ALA A 62 3.86 -5.85 -11.84
N SER A 63 4.35 -7.00 -12.34
CA SER A 63 3.61 -8.26 -12.34
C SER A 63 3.41 -8.80 -10.93
N GLU A 64 4.46 -8.84 -10.10
CA GLU A 64 4.33 -9.24 -8.70
C GLU A 64 3.38 -8.31 -7.92
N ARG A 65 3.40 -7.00 -8.20
CA ARG A 65 2.42 -6.06 -7.65
C ARG A 65 1.00 -6.42 -8.09
N LEU A 66 0.77 -6.74 -9.37
CA LEU A 66 -0.54 -7.15 -9.87
C LEU A 66 -1.00 -8.48 -9.25
N ASP A 67 -0.08 -9.39 -8.96
CA ASP A 67 -0.37 -10.65 -8.27
C ASP A 67 -0.90 -10.38 -6.85
N LEU A 68 -0.32 -9.44 -6.11
CA LEU A 68 -0.88 -9.00 -4.82
C LEU A 68 -2.28 -8.41 -4.96
N VAL A 69 -2.57 -7.71 -6.07
CA VAL A 69 -3.92 -7.21 -6.35
C VAL A 69 -4.88 -8.36 -6.63
N ARG A 70 -4.42 -9.40 -7.34
CA ARG A 70 -5.21 -10.61 -7.59
C ARG A 70 -5.52 -11.35 -6.29
N ASP A 71 -4.55 -11.47 -5.39
CA ASP A 71 -4.75 -12.09 -4.07
C ASP A 71 -5.77 -11.31 -3.26
N PHE A 72 -5.67 -9.98 -3.22
CA PHE A 72 -6.66 -9.12 -2.56
C PHE A 72 -8.08 -9.36 -3.11
N VAL A 73 -8.22 -9.43 -4.44
CA VAL A 73 -9.51 -9.71 -5.09
C VAL A 73 -10.01 -11.10 -4.71
N GLY A 74 -9.15 -12.12 -4.75
CA GLY A 74 -9.48 -13.49 -4.35
C GLY A 74 -10.02 -13.53 -2.92
N PHE A 75 -9.28 -12.97 -1.96
CA PHE A 75 -9.73 -12.89 -0.56
C PHE A 75 -11.02 -12.10 -0.39
N GLY A 76 -11.21 -11.03 -1.17
CA GLY A 76 -12.44 -10.24 -1.16
C GLY A 76 -13.65 -11.04 -1.62
N LEU A 77 -13.52 -11.80 -2.71
CA LEU A 77 -14.59 -12.63 -3.25
C LEU A 77 -14.88 -13.84 -2.35
N ASP A 78 -13.86 -14.44 -1.73
CA ASP A 78 -14.05 -15.50 -0.74
C ASP A 78 -14.80 -15.00 0.51
N HIS A 79 -14.55 -13.74 0.91
CA HIS A 79 -15.15 -13.17 2.11
C HIS A 79 -16.56 -12.58 1.88
N TRP A 80 -16.75 -11.84 0.79
CA TRP A 80 -18.01 -11.13 0.50
C TRP A 80 -18.92 -11.84 -0.51
N GLY A 81 -18.42 -12.88 -1.18
CA GLY A 81 -19.11 -13.60 -2.24
C GLY A 81 -18.77 -13.11 -3.65
N ALA A 82 -19.03 -13.97 -4.63
CA ALA A 82 -18.87 -13.69 -6.06
C ALA A 82 -20.17 -13.25 -6.75
N ASP A 83 -21.22 -12.96 -5.98
CA ASP A 83 -22.44 -12.33 -6.49
C ASP A 83 -22.20 -10.84 -6.76
N ALA A 84 -23.17 -10.18 -7.41
CA ALA A 84 -23.03 -8.76 -7.78
C ALA A 84 -22.66 -7.87 -6.58
N ARG A 85 -23.29 -8.11 -5.42
CA ARG A 85 -23.03 -7.36 -4.19
C ARG A 85 -21.63 -7.60 -3.65
N GLY A 86 -21.16 -8.84 -3.63
CA GLY A 86 -19.82 -9.19 -3.18
C GLY A 86 -18.73 -8.65 -4.09
N VAL A 87 -18.94 -8.71 -5.42
CA VAL A 87 -18.06 -8.12 -6.43
C VAL A 87 -17.96 -6.59 -6.27
N GLU A 88 -19.09 -5.90 -6.12
CA GLU A 88 -19.11 -4.44 -5.91
C GLU A 88 -18.44 -4.04 -4.60
N THR A 89 -18.66 -4.82 -3.53
CA THR A 89 -18.03 -4.61 -2.23
C THR A 89 -16.52 -4.76 -2.33
N THR A 90 -16.05 -5.84 -2.97
CA THR A 90 -14.63 -6.10 -3.22
C THR A 90 -14.01 -4.98 -4.04
N ARG A 91 -14.67 -4.56 -5.13
CA ARG A 91 -14.22 -3.47 -5.99
C ARG A 91 -14.06 -2.17 -5.23
N ARG A 92 -15.03 -1.81 -4.39
CA ARG A 92 -14.96 -0.58 -3.59
C ARG A 92 -13.72 -0.56 -2.70
N PHE A 93 -13.44 -1.64 -1.98
CA PHE A 93 -12.26 -1.70 -1.11
C PHE A 93 -10.96 -1.81 -1.89
N LEU A 94 -10.97 -2.48 -3.05
CA LEU A 94 -9.84 -2.51 -3.97
C LEU A 94 -9.48 -1.09 -4.45
N LEU A 95 -10.46 -0.30 -4.90
CA LEU A 95 -10.23 1.06 -5.38
C LEU A 95 -9.69 1.99 -4.27
N GLU A 96 -10.19 1.84 -3.04
CA GLU A 96 -9.64 2.54 -1.87
C GLU A 96 -8.18 2.14 -1.64
N TRP A 97 -7.85 0.85 -1.71
CA TRP A 97 -6.49 0.38 -1.51
C TRP A 97 -5.53 0.80 -2.65
N LEU A 98 -5.98 0.76 -3.91
CA LEU A 98 -5.21 1.25 -5.07
C LEU A 98 -4.81 2.72 -4.91
N SER A 99 -5.68 3.54 -4.30
CA SER A 99 -5.37 4.94 -3.96
C SER A 99 -4.20 5.09 -2.97
N PHE A 100 -3.86 4.05 -2.21
CA PHE A 100 -2.67 4.01 -1.36
C PHE A 100 -1.46 3.44 -2.09
N THR A 101 -1.60 2.28 -2.74
CA THR A 101 -0.48 1.59 -3.39
C THR A 101 0.11 2.36 -4.56
N CYS A 102 -0.67 3.24 -5.20
CA CYS A 102 -0.19 4.09 -6.29
C CYS A 102 0.92 5.07 -5.86
N ARG A 103 1.10 5.27 -4.54
CA ARG A 103 2.15 6.13 -3.99
C ARG A 103 3.50 5.44 -3.88
N TYR A 104 3.58 4.14 -4.12
CA TYR A 104 4.84 3.44 -4.23
C TYR A 104 5.59 3.90 -5.50
N VAL A 105 6.89 4.14 -5.34
CA VAL A 105 7.80 4.40 -6.45
C VAL A 105 8.79 3.25 -6.55
N PRO A 106 8.95 2.62 -7.72
CA PRO A 106 9.97 1.61 -7.97
C PRO A 106 11.35 2.08 -7.56
N ILE A 107 12.14 1.18 -6.96
CA ILE A 107 13.41 1.56 -6.33
C ILE A 107 14.41 2.04 -7.38
N GLY A 108 14.43 1.41 -8.56
CA GLY A 108 15.26 1.83 -9.68
C GLY A 108 14.95 3.23 -10.24
N LEU A 109 13.85 3.86 -9.81
CA LEU A 109 13.44 5.21 -10.23
C LEU A 109 13.62 6.26 -9.12
N LEU A 110 14.06 5.87 -7.92
CA LEU A 110 14.28 6.79 -6.81
C LEU A 110 15.67 7.44 -6.90
N GLU A 111 15.72 8.76 -6.74
CA GLU A 111 16.97 9.53 -6.67
C GLU A 111 17.70 9.36 -5.33
N ALA A 112 16.97 9.03 -4.26
CA ALA A 112 17.48 8.89 -2.91
C ALA A 112 16.75 7.78 -2.15
N MET A 113 17.48 7.12 -1.25
CA MET A 113 17.00 6.03 -0.40
C MET A 113 17.30 6.31 1.08
N PRO A 114 16.47 5.83 2.02
CA PRO A 114 15.17 5.18 1.82
C PRO A 114 14.05 6.19 1.45
N PRO A 115 12.97 5.76 0.79
CA PRO A 115 11.85 6.63 0.48
C PRO A 115 11.14 7.08 1.75
N LYS A 116 10.77 8.36 1.83
CA LYS A 116 10.00 8.90 2.96
C LYS A 116 8.53 9.06 2.63
N ILE A 117 7.66 8.79 3.60
CA ILE A 117 6.20 8.81 3.41
C ILE A 117 5.63 10.19 3.02
N ASN A 118 6.31 11.26 3.42
CA ASN A 118 5.91 12.64 3.13
C ASN A 118 6.43 13.13 1.77
N TRP A 119 7.28 12.35 1.08
CA TRP A 119 7.75 12.72 -0.25
C TRP A 119 6.59 12.79 -1.24
N ARG A 120 6.77 13.69 -2.21
CA ARG A 120 5.86 13.89 -3.34
C ARG A 120 6.71 13.75 -4.61
N PRO A 121 6.93 12.50 -5.07
CA PRO A 121 7.68 12.25 -6.29
C PRO A 121 7.07 13.03 -7.45
N ARG A 122 7.93 13.55 -8.35
CA ARG A 122 7.45 14.12 -9.60
C ARG A 122 6.77 13.02 -10.44
N PRO A 123 5.82 13.38 -11.33
CA PRO A 123 5.28 12.42 -12.29
C PRO A 123 6.41 11.73 -13.05
N TYR A 124 6.31 10.40 -13.16
CA TYR A 124 7.29 9.56 -13.85
C TYR A 124 6.57 8.52 -14.69
N VAL A 125 7.27 8.00 -15.70
CA VAL A 125 6.83 6.83 -16.47
C VAL A 125 7.49 5.61 -15.83
N GLY A 126 6.69 4.59 -15.52
CA GLY A 126 7.19 3.34 -14.95
C GLY A 126 8.05 2.57 -15.96
N ARG A 127 8.70 1.50 -15.50
CA ARG A 127 9.54 0.63 -16.34
C ARG A 127 8.75 -0.04 -17.48
N ASN A 128 7.42 -0.11 -17.35
CA ASN A 128 6.48 -0.56 -18.37
C ASN A 128 5.08 0.07 -18.15
N ASP A 129 4.15 -0.19 -19.06
CA ASP A 129 2.79 0.36 -19.02
C ASP A 129 2.02 -0.06 -17.76
N LEU A 130 2.16 -1.32 -17.34
CA LEU A 130 1.49 -1.82 -16.13
C LEU A 130 2.00 -1.10 -14.88
N GLU A 131 3.31 -0.88 -14.78
CA GLU A 131 3.90 -0.12 -13.68
C GLU A 131 3.43 1.33 -13.66
N THR A 132 3.39 1.96 -14.83
CA THR A 132 2.87 3.32 -14.98
C THR A 132 1.42 3.39 -14.51
N LYS A 133 0.59 2.41 -14.90
CA LYS A 133 -0.82 2.33 -14.49
C LYS A 133 -0.97 2.10 -12.98
N LEU A 134 -0.20 1.16 -12.41
CA LEU A 134 -0.21 0.86 -10.98
C LEU A 134 0.28 2.03 -10.10
N SER A 135 1.07 2.94 -10.67
CA SER A 135 1.57 4.14 -10.00
C SER A 135 0.77 5.41 -10.33
N SER A 136 -0.28 5.29 -11.15
CA SER A 136 -1.13 6.41 -11.53
C SER A 136 -1.95 6.91 -10.35
N GLN A 137 -2.10 8.24 -10.25
CA GLN A 137 -2.99 8.87 -9.28
C GLN A 137 -4.39 9.14 -9.86
N SER A 138 -4.73 8.55 -11.01
CA SER A 138 -6.03 8.70 -11.67
C SER A 138 -7.01 7.62 -11.21
N ALA A 139 -8.21 8.02 -10.79
CA ALA A 139 -9.29 7.09 -10.47
C ALA A 139 -9.70 6.22 -11.67
N LYS A 140 -9.55 6.75 -12.90
CA LYS A 140 -9.82 6.00 -14.13
C LYS A 140 -8.88 4.79 -14.25
N ASP A 141 -7.60 4.97 -13.98
CA ASP A 141 -6.62 3.89 -14.07
C ASP A 141 -6.85 2.82 -12.99
N TRP A 142 -7.27 3.24 -11.79
CA TRP A 142 -7.66 2.29 -10.73
C TRP A 142 -8.91 1.50 -11.13
N ILE A 143 -9.89 2.15 -11.76
CA ILE A 143 -11.07 1.49 -12.31
C ILE A 143 -10.64 0.47 -13.35
N GLU A 144 -9.79 0.83 -14.31
CA GLU A 144 -9.28 -0.10 -15.32
C GLU A 144 -8.58 -1.32 -14.71
N ILE A 145 -7.72 -1.13 -13.70
CA ILE A 145 -7.09 -2.25 -12.96
C ILE A 145 -8.16 -3.14 -12.33
N SER A 146 -9.17 -2.55 -11.69
CA SER A 146 -10.25 -3.32 -11.10
C SER A 146 -11.06 -4.10 -12.13
N GLU A 147 -11.24 -3.56 -13.34
CA GLU A 147 -11.95 -4.24 -14.43
C GLU A 147 -11.19 -5.47 -14.95
N MET A 148 -9.85 -5.43 -14.91
CA MET A 148 -9.02 -6.58 -15.30
C MET A 148 -9.28 -7.83 -14.43
N LEU A 149 -9.76 -7.65 -13.20
CA LEU A 149 -9.90 -8.72 -12.20
C LEU A 149 -11.34 -9.02 -11.80
N LEU A 150 -12.24 -8.02 -11.85
CA LEU A 150 -13.62 -8.11 -11.36
C LEU A 150 -14.67 -7.91 -12.47
N GLY A 151 -14.24 -7.80 -13.74
CA GLY A 151 -15.12 -7.51 -14.87
C GLY A 151 -15.49 -6.03 -15.01
N LYS A 152 -16.28 -5.69 -16.02
CA LYS A 152 -16.64 -4.29 -16.34
C LYS A 152 -17.49 -3.63 -15.26
N VAL A 153 -17.25 -2.34 -15.03
CA VAL A 153 -18.13 -1.52 -14.18
C VAL A 153 -19.40 -1.12 -14.95
N PRO A 154 -20.51 -0.80 -14.26
CA PRO A 154 -21.69 -0.24 -14.92
C PRO A 154 -21.40 1.08 -15.63
N ASP A 155 -22.19 1.40 -16.65
CA ASP A 155 -22.08 2.67 -17.37
C ASP A 155 -22.27 3.85 -16.39
N GLY A 156 -21.37 4.84 -16.51
CA GLY A 156 -21.39 6.02 -15.63
C GLY A 156 -20.82 5.80 -14.23
N PHE A 157 -20.22 4.64 -13.94
CA PHE A 157 -19.53 4.41 -12.67
C PHE A 157 -18.41 5.43 -12.44
N CYS A 158 -18.39 6.04 -11.26
CA CYS A 158 -17.36 6.95 -10.82
C CYS A 158 -16.87 6.56 -9.43
N PHE A 159 -15.58 6.70 -9.18
CA PHE A 159 -14.96 6.46 -7.89
C PHE A 159 -14.25 7.71 -7.39
N MET A 160 -14.57 8.11 -6.17
CA MET A 160 -13.88 9.16 -5.44
C MET A 160 -13.30 8.57 -4.15
N PRO A 161 -11.97 8.60 -3.96
CA PRO A 161 -11.36 8.03 -2.77
C PRO A 161 -11.82 8.80 -1.51
N LYS A 162 -12.09 8.06 -0.42
CA LYS A 162 -12.56 8.67 0.84
C LYS A 162 -11.53 9.56 1.50
N HIS A 163 -10.27 9.17 1.39
CA HIS A 163 -9.16 9.97 1.88
C HIS A 163 -8.79 10.98 0.80
N LYS A 164 -8.36 12.20 1.17
CA LYS A 164 -7.81 13.20 0.24
C LYS A 164 -6.47 12.76 -0.41
N SER A 165 -6.31 11.48 -0.75
CA SER A 165 -5.44 11.04 -1.84
C SER A 165 -5.90 11.77 -3.08
N ALA A 166 -5.19 12.84 -3.43
CA ALA A 166 -5.48 13.65 -4.59
C ALA A 166 -5.58 12.74 -5.82
N SER A 167 -6.80 12.54 -6.32
CA SER A 167 -7.00 12.07 -7.67
C SER A 167 -6.79 13.29 -8.57
N TYR A 168 -5.66 13.37 -9.26
CA TYR A 168 -5.46 14.41 -10.24
C TYR A 168 -6.28 14.06 -11.48
N GLU A 169 -7.29 14.86 -11.81
CA GLU A 169 -7.78 14.90 -13.19
C GLU A 169 -6.66 15.50 -14.04
N ALA A 170 -6.22 14.78 -15.08
CA ALA A 170 -5.32 15.38 -16.05
C ALA A 170 -6.00 16.64 -16.61
N PRO A 171 -5.31 17.79 -16.71
CA PRO A 171 -5.91 18.97 -17.32
C PRO A 171 -6.36 18.61 -18.73
N SER A 172 -7.62 18.91 -19.04
CA SER A 172 -8.16 18.75 -20.39
C SER A 172 -7.31 19.57 -21.34
N SER A 173 -6.54 18.89 -22.18
CA SER A 173 -5.86 19.45 -23.35
C SER A 173 -6.86 19.91 -24.40
#